data_AF-A0A6L9EY99-F1
#
_entry.id   AF-A0A6L9EY99-F1
#
_cell.length_a   1.000
_cell.length_b   1.000
_cell.length_c   1.000
_cell.angle_alpha   90.00
_cell.angle_beta   90.00
_cell.angle_gamma   90.00
#
_symmetry.space_group_name_H-M   'P 1'
#
loop_
_entity.id
_entity.type
_entity.pdbx_description
1 polymer ?
#
loop_
_entity_poly.entity_id
_entity_poly.type
_entity_poly.pdbx_seq_one_letter_code
_entity_poly.pdbx_strand_id
1 'polypeptide(L)'
;MNGIVISNVTNKDKEPIDYHRNIEFKKFAIGSSSSTLVPLYKELLFSVIGDRINTFFQDYILSREEMFKMKDVFEEKIKSELESRDSSKIEGFARRIIFEKEYRLDLRLNPNNDRMIEDMHNIYLITKEGLEKNKPIYLSID
;
A
#
# COMPACT_ATOMS: atom_id res chain seq x y z
N MET A 1 17.84 -5.21 -0.33
CA MET A 1 16.70 -5.74 -1.11
C MET A 1 15.91 -4.56 -1.61
N ASN A 2 16.22 -3.99 -2.78
CA ASN A 2 15.62 -2.70 -3.14
C ASN A 2 14.08 -2.80 -3.20
N GLY A 3 13.38 -2.05 -2.35
CA GLY A 3 11.97 -2.29 -2.07
C GLY A 3 11.36 -1.27 -1.12
N ILE A 4 10.07 -1.45 -0.87
CA ILE A 4 9.25 -0.58 -0.03
C ILE A 4 8.53 -1.47 0.98
N VAL A 5 8.59 -1.10 2.25
CA VAL A 5 7.80 -1.74 3.30
C VAL A 5 7.02 -0.68 4.07
N ILE A 6 5.71 -0.88 4.21
CA ILE A 6 4.82 -0.05 5.01
C ILE A 6 4.17 -0.96 6.05
N SER A 7 4.31 -0.64 7.33
CA SER A 7 3.74 -1.46 8.42
C SER A 7 3.34 -0.62 9.61
N ASN A 8 2.43 -1.13 10.44
CA ASN A 8 2.07 -0.49 11.72
C ASN A 8 2.91 -1.02 12.90
N VAL A 9 4.01 -1.71 12.60
CA VAL A 9 4.97 -2.26 13.54
C VAL A 9 6.36 -2.18 12.92
N THR A 10 7.39 -1.96 13.75
CA THR A 10 8.79 -1.97 13.31
C THR A 10 9.15 -3.32 12.69
N ASN A 11 9.92 -3.31 11.61
CA ASN A 11 10.52 -4.52 11.01
C ASN A 11 11.92 -4.81 11.59
N LYS A 12 12.58 -3.79 12.15
CA LYS A 12 13.92 -3.88 12.73
C LYS A 12 13.89 -4.54 14.09
N ASP A 13 14.89 -5.39 14.35
CA ASP A 13 15.20 -6.01 15.64
C ASP A 13 14.04 -6.83 16.24
N LYS A 14 13.12 -7.32 15.40
CA LYS A 14 12.02 -8.19 15.80
C LYS A 14 12.09 -9.54 15.10
N GLU A 15 11.67 -10.57 15.83
CA GLU A 15 11.36 -11.88 15.25
C GLU A 15 10.35 -11.73 14.10
N PRO A 16 10.44 -12.57 13.06
CA PRO A 16 9.46 -12.56 11.97
C PRO A 16 8.02 -12.66 12.50
N ILE A 17 7.22 -11.63 12.21
CA ILE A 17 5.81 -11.60 12.62
C ILE A 17 4.99 -12.43 11.62
N ASP A 18 4.21 -13.39 12.13
CA ASP A 18 3.15 -14.04 11.36
C ASP A 18 1.95 -13.09 11.26
N TYR A 19 1.91 -12.30 10.19
CA TYR A 19 0.83 -11.34 9.93
C TYR A 19 -0.53 -12.00 9.64
N HIS A 20 -0.57 -13.32 9.37
CA HIS A 20 -1.84 -14.04 9.21
C HIS A 20 -2.48 -14.37 10.56
N ARG A 21 -1.66 -14.70 11.56
CA ARG A 21 -2.13 -14.99 12.93
C ARG A 21 -2.32 -13.74 13.78
N ASN A 22 -1.60 -12.66 13.48
CA ASN A 22 -1.64 -11.43 14.25
C ASN A 22 -2.35 -10.31 13.47
N ILE A 23 -3.68 -10.38 13.41
CA ILE A 23 -4.52 -9.46 12.62
C ILE A 23 -4.38 -7.97 13.01
N GLU A 24 -3.83 -7.69 14.19
CA GLU A 24 -3.55 -6.32 14.64
C GLU A 24 -2.36 -5.69 13.92
N PHE A 25 -1.45 -6.51 13.40
CA PHE A 25 -0.30 -6.09 12.62
C PHE A 25 -0.65 -6.15 11.14
N LYS A 26 -0.41 -5.04 10.45
CA LYS A 26 -0.63 -4.92 9.03
C LYS A 26 0.67 -4.53 8.35
N LYS A 27 0.90 -5.10 7.18
CA LYS A 27 2.09 -4.87 6.38
C LYS A 27 1.75 -4.91 4.89
N PHE A 28 2.36 -3.98 4.17
CA PHE A 28 2.55 -4.01 2.74
C PHE A 28 4.04 -4.07 2.47
N ALA A 29 4.47 -4.92 1.53
CA ALA A 29 5.85 -5.00 1.11
C ALA A 29 5.94 -5.32 -0.38
N ILE A 30 6.81 -4.61 -1.08
CA ILE A 30 7.07 -4.83 -2.50
C ILE A 30 8.56 -4.68 -2.79
N GLY A 31 9.11 -5.61 -3.57
CA GLY A 31 10.53 -5.65 -3.91
C GLY A 31 10.74 -5.52 -5.42
N SER A 32 11.82 -4.87 -5.81
CA SER A 32 12.22 -4.70 -7.22
C SER A 32 12.51 -6.02 -7.93
N SER A 33 12.88 -7.06 -7.18
CA SER A 33 13.07 -8.42 -7.69
C SER A 33 11.77 -9.13 -8.02
N SER A 34 10.64 -8.69 -7.46
CA SER A 34 9.33 -9.34 -7.61
C SER A 34 8.27 -8.48 -8.30
N SER A 35 8.53 -7.19 -8.52
CA SER A 35 7.57 -6.29 -9.16
C SER A 35 8.23 -5.10 -9.87
N THR A 36 7.71 -4.79 -11.04
CA THR A 36 8.03 -3.59 -11.82
C THR A 36 7.32 -2.33 -11.30
N LEU A 37 6.44 -2.45 -10.30
CA LEU A 37 5.65 -1.34 -9.74
C LEU A 37 6.40 -0.52 -8.68
N VAL A 38 7.59 -0.95 -8.24
CA VAL A 38 8.37 -0.21 -7.24
C VAL A 38 8.59 1.27 -7.61
N PRO A 39 8.96 1.63 -8.85
CA PRO A 39 9.11 3.04 -9.24
C PRO A 39 7.81 3.85 -9.07
N LEU A 40 6.66 3.28 -9.45
CA LEU A 40 5.36 3.93 -9.27
C LEU A 40 5.07 4.21 -7.79
N TYR A 41 5.31 3.24 -6.91
CA TYR A 41 5.10 3.46 -5.48
C TYR A 41 6.10 4.46 -4.90
N LYS A 42 7.35 4.51 -5.39
CA LYS A 42 8.31 5.56 -4.99
C LYS A 42 7.84 6.94 -5.44
N GLU A 43 7.28 7.07 -6.64
CA GLU A 43 6.70 8.34 -7.13
C GLU A 43 5.52 8.80 -6.26
N LEU A 44 4.60 7.89 -5.93
CA LEU A 44 3.49 8.20 -5.01
C LEU A 44 3.99 8.57 -3.60
N LEU A 45 5.05 7.93 -3.11
CA LEU A 45 5.63 8.25 -1.81
C LEU A 45 6.46 9.53 -1.81
N PHE A 46 6.98 9.97 -2.97
CA PHE A 46 7.68 11.24 -3.09
C PHE A 46 6.77 12.42 -2.72
N SER A 47 5.48 12.38 -3.09
CA SER A 47 4.51 13.41 -2.68
C SER A 47 4.19 13.39 -1.18
N VAL A 48 4.54 12.30 -0.48
CA VAL A 48 4.34 12.14 0.97
C VAL A 48 5.55 12.61 1.75
N ILE A 49 6.74 12.07 1.44
CA ILE A 49 7.97 12.24 2.24
C ILE A 49 9.08 13.03 1.52
N GLY A 50 8.79 13.55 0.32
CA GLY A 50 9.74 14.31 -0.49
C GLY A 50 10.99 13.52 -0.87
N ASP A 51 12.12 14.23 -0.95
CA ASP A 51 13.42 13.69 -1.35
C ASP A 51 13.94 12.55 -0.47
N ARG A 52 13.38 12.36 0.74
CA ARG A 52 13.75 11.24 1.62
C ARG A 52 13.57 9.90 0.90
N ILE A 53 12.62 9.77 -0.02
CA ILE A 53 12.38 8.54 -0.81
C ILE A 53 13.61 8.06 -1.60
N ASN A 54 14.56 8.96 -1.88
CA ASN A 54 15.78 8.67 -2.64
C ASN A 54 16.92 8.16 -1.74
N THR A 55 16.69 8.00 -0.44
CA THR A 55 17.66 7.50 0.53
C THR A 55 17.24 6.15 1.09
N PHE A 56 18.22 5.33 1.44
CA PHE A 56 17.98 4.11 2.21
C PHE A 56 17.59 4.46 3.65
N PHE A 57 16.49 3.90 4.14
CA PHE A 57 16.12 4.00 5.55
C PHE A 57 15.20 2.84 5.96
N GLN A 58 15.22 2.51 7.25
CA GLN A 58 14.35 1.48 7.82
C GLN A 58 13.53 2.06 8.96
N ASP A 59 12.27 1.63 9.03
CA ASP A 59 11.30 1.98 10.06
C ASP A 59 11.22 3.49 10.37
N TYR A 60 11.25 4.33 9.33
CA TYR A 60 10.93 5.74 9.46
C TYR A 60 9.48 5.89 9.92
N ILE A 61 9.27 6.49 11.08
CA ILE A 61 7.95 6.77 11.62
C ILE A 61 7.37 7.95 10.85
N LEU A 62 6.25 7.73 10.17
CA LEU A 62 5.51 8.80 9.52
C LEU A 62 4.91 9.73 10.58
N SER A 63 5.11 11.03 10.39
CA SER A 63 4.34 12.05 11.09
C SER A 63 2.86 11.95 10.76
N ARG A 64 2.01 12.52 11.60
CA ARG A 64 0.55 12.55 11.36
C ARG A 64 0.20 13.26 10.04
N GLU A 65 0.94 14.31 9.69
CA GLU A 65 0.75 15.02 8.41
C GLU A 65 1.11 14.14 7.21
N GLU A 66 2.25 13.44 7.26
CA GLU A 66 2.64 12.46 6.23
C GLU A 66 1.63 11.32 6.13
N MET A 67 1.06 10.86 7.25
CA MET A 67 0.00 9.84 7.23
C MET A 67 -1.27 10.34 6.53
N PHE A 68 -1.70 11.58 6.77
CA PHE A 68 -2.84 12.17 6.04
C PHE A 68 -2.53 12.28 4.55
N LYS A 69 -1.37 12.83 4.17
CA LYS A 69 -0.93 12.91 2.77
C LYS A 69 -0.89 11.54 2.11
N MET A 70 -0.34 10.54 2.78
CA MET A 70 -0.30 9.16 2.27
C MET A 70 -1.72 8.62 2.05
N LYS A 71 -2.61 8.76 3.03
CA LYS A 71 -4.01 8.34 2.87
C LYS A 71 -4.62 8.98 1.62
N ASP A 72 -4.47 10.29 1.46
CA ASP A 72 -5.12 11.04 0.39
C ASP A 72 -4.54 10.70 -0.99
N VAL A 73 -3.21 10.63 -1.13
CA VAL A 73 -2.53 10.24 -2.39
C VAL A 73 -2.96 8.86 -2.87
N PHE A 74 -2.99 7.87 -1.97
CA PHE A 74 -3.40 6.52 -2.35
C PHE A 74 -4.91 6.44 -2.59
N GLU A 75 -5.73 7.18 -1.84
CA GLU A 75 -7.17 7.27 -2.06
C GLU A 75 -7.50 7.85 -3.44
N GLU A 76 -6.87 8.97 -3.82
CA GLU A 76 -7.03 9.60 -5.13
C GLU A 76 -6.59 8.68 -6.26
N LYS A 77 -5.46 7.98 -6.10
CA LYS A 77 -4.97 7.06 -7.12
C LYS A 77 -5.90 5.85 -7.29
N ILE A 78 -6.43 5.29 -6.20
CA ILE A 78 -7.43 4.22 -6.26
C ILE A 78 -8.69 4.69 -7.02
N LYS A 79 -9.20 5.91 -6.72
CA LYS A 79 -10.37 6.47 -7.42
C LYS A 79 -10.12 6.60 -8.92
N SER A 80 -8.99 7.18 -9.29
CA SER A 80 -8.61 7.34 -10.71
C SER A 80 -8.54 6.02 -11.46
N GLU A 81 -7.92 4.98 -10.88
CA GLU A 81 -7.84 3.67 -11.53
C GLU A 81 -9.21 3.00 -11.64
N LEU A 82 -10.04 3.08 -10.59
CA LEU A 82 -11.40 2.53 -10.59
C LEU A 82 -12.33 3.24 -11.58
N GLU A 83 -12.16 4.53 -11.83
CA GLU A 83 -12.91 5.29 -12.84
C GLU A 83 -12.54 4.88 -14.26
N SER A 84 -11.26 4.58 -14.50
CA SER A 84 -10.77 4.13 -15.81
C SER A 84 -11.05 2.64 -16.11
N ARG A 85 -11.59 1.93 -15.13
CA ARG A 85 -11.73 0.47 -15.13
C ARG A 85 -12.89 -0.02 -16.00
N ASP A 86 -12.59 -0.99 -16.86
CA ASP A 86 -13.61 -1.70 -17.63
C ASP A 86 -14.15 -2.91 -16.83
N SER A 87 -15.26 -2.71 -16.12
CA SER A 87 -15.87 -3.75 -15.27
C SER A 87 -16.48 -4.93 -16.04
N SER A 88 -16.58 -4.84 -17.38
CA SER A 88 -17.15 -5.92 -18.21
C SER A 88 -16.23 -7.14 -18.33
N LYS A 89 -14.95 -7.01 -17.94
CA LYS A 89 -13.89 -8.02 -18.13
C LYS A 89 -13.59 -8.90 -16.91
N ILE A 90 -14.48 -8.93 -15.91
CA ILE A 90 -14.25 -9.72 -14.69
C ILE A 90 -14.77 -11.15 -14.90
N GLU A 91 -13.88 -12.09 -15.22
CA GLU A 91 -14.23 -13.51 -15.35
C GLU A 91 -13.70 -14.34 -14.17
N GLY A 92 -14.54 -15.16 -13.54
CA GLY A 92 -14.11 -16.14 -12.54
C GLY A 92 -13.91 -15.62 -11.11
N PHE A 93 -12.92 -16.18 -10.40
CA PHE A 93 -12.61 -15.85 -9.00
C PHE A 93 -12.03 -14.45 -8.91
N ALA A 94 -12.80 -13.54 -8.30
CA ALA A 94 -12.39 -12.16 -8.08
C ALA A 94 -12.21 -11.89 -6.58
N ARG A 95 -11.14 -11.18 -6.24
CA ARG A 95 -10.92 -10.62 -4.92
C ARG A 95 -11.95 -9.52 -4.68
N ARG A 96 -12.57 -9.49 -3.51
CA ARG A 96 -13.49 -8.41 -3.13
C ARG A 96 -12.75 -7.39 -2.27
N ILE A 97 -12.90 -6.13 -2.61
CA ILE A 97 -12.50 -5.01 -1.76
C ILE A 97 -13.71 -4.11 -1.49
N ILE A 98 -13.73 -3.44 -0.34
CA ILE A 98 -14.75 -2.45 0.00
C ILE A 98 -14.07 -1.08 0.03
N PHE A 99 -14.38 -0.25 -0.96
CA PHE A 99 -13.86 1.10 -1.09
C PHE A 99 -15.00 2.01 -1.56
N GLU A 100 -15.67 2.71 -0.64
CA GLU A 100 -16.97 3.41 -0.87
C GLU A 100 -18.15 2.47 -1.21
N LYS A 101 -17.94 1.51 -2.12
CA LYS A 101 -18.81 0.37 -2.47
C LYS A 101 -17.97 -0.90 -2.65
N GLU A 102 -18.63 -2.04 -2.85
CA GLU A 102 -17.93 -3.29 -3.16
C GLU A 102 -17.40 -3.25 -4.60
N TYR A 103 -16.11 -3.56 -4.76
CA TYR A 103 -15.48 -3.83 -6.05
C TYR A 103 -14.96 -5.26 -6.09
N ARG A 104 -15.16 -5.91 -7.24
CA ARG A 104 -14.58 -7.21 -7.55
C ARG A 104 -13.35 -6.99 -8.42
N LEU A 105 -12.18 -7.43 -7.99
CA LEU A 105 -10.88 -7.30 -8.65
C LEU A 105 -10.41 -8.66 -9.17
N ASP A 106 -10.04 -8.74 -10.43
CA ASP A 106 -9.33 -9.90 -10.99
C ASP A 106 -7.83 -9.71 -10.74
N LEU A 107 -7.21 -10.52 -9.87
CA LEU A 107 -5.79 -10.33 -9.54
C LEU A 107 -4.83 -10.98 -10.54
N ARG A 108 -5.34 -11.65 -11.58
CA ARG A 108 -4.52 -12.20 -12.66
C ARG A 108 -3.95 -11.07 -13.51
N LEU A 109 -3.06 -11.39 -14.45
CA LEU A 109 -2.62 -10.40 -15.43
C LEU A 109 -3.82 -9.94 -16.26
N ASN A 110 -4.24 -8.70 -16.06
CA ASN A 110 -5.42 -8.13 -16.70
C ASN A 110 -5.18 -6.64 -17.01
N PRO A 111 -5.93 -6.05 -17.96
CA PRO A 111 -5.73 -4.68 -18.39
C PRO A 111 -6.21 -3.61 -17.40
N ASN A 112 -6.95 -3.99 -16.34
CA ASN A 112 -7.56 -3.06 -15.38
C ASN A 112 -6.65 -2.73 -14.18
N ASN A 113 -5.39 -3.18 -14.19
CA ASN A 113 -4.43 -2.97 -13.08
C ASN A 113 -4.98 -3.39 -11.69
N ASP A 114 -5.90 -4.35 -11.65
CA ASP A 114 -6.63 -4.71 -10.43
C ASP A 114 -5.72 -5.14 -9.27
N ARG A 115 -4.55 -5.74 -9.58
CA ARG A 115 -3.53 -6.03 -8.56
C ARG A 115 -2.95 -4.76 -7.93
N MET A 116 -2.66 -3.75 -8.75
CA MET A 116 -2.16 -2.47 -8.28
C MET A 116 -3.22 -1.77 -7.41
N ILE A 117 -4.50 -1.86 -7.78
CA ILE A 117 -5.62 -1.35 -6.98
C ILE A 117 -5.67 -2.07 -5.62
N GLU A 118 -5.54 -3.39 -5.57
CA GLU A 118 -5.48 -4.14 -4.31
C GLU A 118 -4.31 -3.68 -3.43
N ASP A 119 -3.12 -3.56 -4.01
CA ASP A 119 -1.90 -3.14 -3.30
C ASP A 119 -2.06 -1.72 -2.72
N MET A 120 -2.55 -0.77 -3.52
CA MET A 120 -2.84 0.60 -3.05
C MET A 120 -3.92 0.63 -1.98
N HIS A 121 -4.97 -0.20 -2.12
CA HIS A 121 -6.03 -0.32 -1.14
C HIS A 121 -5.50 -0.87 0.21
N ASN A 122 -4.56 -1.82 0.19
CA ASN A 122 -3.91 -2.30 1.40
C ASN A 122 -3.12 -1.18 2.11
N ILE A 123 -2.38 -0.36 1.36
CA ILE A 123 -1.66 0.79 1.90
C ILE A 123 -2.65 1.79 2.51
N TYR A 124 -3.72 2.14 1.79
CA TYR A 124 -4.78 3.01 2.27
C TYR A 124 -5.37 2.50 3.60
N LEU A 125 -5.68 1.21 3.71
CA LEU A 125 -6.24 0.63 4.94
C LEU A 125 -5.26 0.63 6.12
N ILE A 126 -3.97 0.41 5.86
CA ILE A 126 -2.92 0.51 6.89
C ILE A 126 -2.89 1.94 7.45
N THR A 127 -2.83 2.93 6.55
CA THR A 127 -2.72 4.34 6.92
C THR A 127 -3.99 4.86 7.59
N LYS A 128 -5.18 4.49 7.07
CA LYS A 128 -6.48 4.82 7.66
C LYS A 128 -6.61 4.30 9.08
N GLU A 129 -6.28 3.03 9.32
CA GLU A 129 -6.29 2.49 10.68
C GLU A 129 -5.28 3.19 11.58
N GLY A 130 -4.09 3.52 11.06
CA GLY A 130 -3.08 4.29 11.77
C GLY A 130 -3.62 5.63 12.28
N LEU A 131 -4.31 6.37 11.43
CA LEU A 131 -4.94 7.65 11.77
C LEU A 131 -6.10 7.50 12.76
N GLU A 132 -7.00 6.53 12.53
CA GLU A 132 -8.19 6.30 13.36
C GLU A 132 -7.86 5.81 14.77
N LYS A 133 -6.87 4.91 14.89
CA LYS A 133 -6.46 4.31 16.17
C LYS A 133 -5.24 4.97 16.79
N ASN A 134 -4.73 6.04 16.19
CA ASN A 134 -3.50 6.72 16.60
C ASN A 134 -2.29 5.76 16.74
N LYS A 135 -2.17 4.81 15.80
CA LYS A 135 -1.06 3.84 15.76
C LYS A 135 0.08 4.40 14.88
N PRO A 136 1.35 4.14 15.23
CA PRO A 136 2.48 4.53 14.39
C PRO A 136 2.46 3.74 13.08
N ILE A 137 2.84 4.40 11.98
CA ILE A 137 3.11 3.76 10.69
C ILE A 137 4.59 3.95 10.36
N TYR A 138 5.23 2.85 10.01
CA TYR A 138 6.64 2.75 9.69
C TYR A 138 6.80 2.53 8.19
N LEU A 139 7.66 3.31 7.58
CA LEU A 139 8.07 3.19 6.18
C LEU A 139 9.55 2.78 6.13
N SER A 140 9.87 1.80 5.29
CA SER A 140 11.25 1.43 4.96
C SER A 140 11.45 1.47 3.45
N ILE A 141 12.59 1.99 3.04
CA ILE A 141 13.05 2.08 1.65
C ILE A 141 14.44 1.48 1.56
N ASP A 142 14.58 0.56 0.62
CA ASP A 142 15.82 -0.13 0.29
C ASP A 142 16.18 0.14 -1.18
#